data_AF-A0A494VYY0-F1
#
_entry.id   AF-A0A494VYY0-F1
#
_cell.length_a   1.000
_cell.length_b   1.000
_cell.length_c   1.000
_cell.angle_alpha   90.00
_cell.angle_beta   90.00
_cell.angle_gamma   90.00
#
_symmetry.space_group_name_H-M   'P 1'
#
loop_
_entity.id
_entity.type
_entity.pdbx_description
1 polymer ?
#
loop_
_entity_poly.entity_id
_entity_poly.type
_entity_poly.pdbx_seq_one_letter_code
_entity_poly.pdbx_strand_id
1 'polypeptide(L)'
;MDNYYSFLKEQDEDSSIFYYFVTSQNFVYTVYFKVDEYSHYIQNFPLLLQSGYALGFRKTSLAGNESNKLYDAKIFPTIYQVINDFVEFNGSETVLLYHCDTSDKKQRERSRLFDKWESYVKVTCLERHNVEVRINESSYYLGFIANSNNSNIEVLKHEFNDFAYFIIREK
;
A
#
# COMPACT_ATOMS: atom_id res chain seq x y z
N MET A 1 -2.21 23.53 -12.41
CA MET A 1 -0.91 22.83 -12.26
C MET A 1 -1.19 21.57 -11.49
N ASP A 2 -0.79 20.42 -12.00
CA ASP A 2 -1.08 19.15 -11.34
C ASP A 2 -0.38 19.07 -9.99
N ASN A 3 -1.13 18.65 -8.97
CA ASN A 3 -0.65 18.54 -7.59
C ASN A 3 0.23 17.30 -7.37
N TYR A 4 0.51 16.52 -8.43
CA TYR A 4 1.29 15.29 -8.40
C TYR A 4 2.37 15.27 -9.51
N TYR A 5 3.31 14.32 -9.42
CA TYR A 5 4.32 14.08 -10.45
C TYR A 5 3.75 13.17 -11.55
N SER A 6 4.17 13.37 -12.80
CA SER A 6 3.93 12.39 -13.85
C SER A 6 4.59 11.06 -13.51
N PHE A 7 3.93 9.95 -13.82
CA PHE A 7 4.41 8.60 -13.59
C PHE A 7 4.28 7.73 -14.84
N LEU A 8 5.15 6.73 -14.92
CA LEU A 8 5.13 5.68 -15.95
C LEU A 8 4.61 4.39 -15.32
N LYS A 9 3.83 3.62 -16.08
CA LYS A 9 3.33 2.31 -15.69
C LYS A 9 4.09 1.23 -16.46
N GLU A 10 4.53 0.20 -15.75
CA GLU A 10 5.09 -1.04 -16.31
C GLU A 10 4.38 -2.24 -15.69
N GLN A 11 4.34 -3.34 -16.44
CA GLN A 11 3.81 -4.62 -15.97
C GLN A 11 4.88 -5.67 -16.20
N ASP A 12 5.14 -6.47 -15.17
CA ASP A 12 6.12 -7.55 -15.19
C ASP A 12 5.48 -8.87 -15.67
N GLU A 13 6.29 -9.89 -15.92
CA GLU A 13 5.86 -11.19 -16.48
C GLU A 13 4.85 -11.93 -15.58
N ASP A 14 4.94 -11.73 -14.27
CA ASP A 14 4.05 -12.29 -13.24
C ASP A 14 2.73 -11.50 -13.08
N SER A 15 2.49 -10.51 -13.94
CA SER A 15 1.38 -9.56 -13.87
C SER A 15 1.44 -8.57 -12.70
N SER A 16 2.55 -8.50 -11.96
CA SER A 16 2.81 -7.43 -11.01
C SER A 16 2.91 -6.09 -11.75
N ILE A 17 2.32 -5.04 -11.19
CA ILE A 17 2.26 -3.72 -11.81
C ILE A 17 3.13 -2.75 -11.02
N PHE A 18 3.93 -1.97 -11.74
CA PHE A 18 4.87 -0.99 -11.20
C PHE A 18 4.59 0.39 -11.76
N TYR A 19 4.64 1.40 -10.90
CA TYR A 19 4.53 2.81 -11.27
C TYR A 19 5.80 3.53 -10.83
N TYR A 20 6.39 4.30 -11.72
CA TYR A 20 7.62 5.04 -11.48
C TYR A 20 7.40 6.54 -11.63
N PHE A 21 7.86 7.33 -10.66
CA PHE A 21 7.94 8.78 -10.82
C PHE A 21 9.27 9.33 -10.30
N VAL A 22 9.71 10.41 -10.93
CA VAL A 22 10.93 11.14 -10.54
C VAL A 22 10.52 12.45 -9.89
N THR A 23 11.01 12.66 -8.67
CA THR A 23 10.80 13.91 -7.92
C THR A 23 11.71 15.02 -8.44
N SER A 24 11.40 16.28 -8.13
CA SER A 24 12.28 17.43 -8.45
C SER A 24 13.66 17.35 -7.79
N GLN A 25 13.83 16.46 -6.81
CA GLN A 25 15.06 16.24 -6.05
C GLN A 25 15.83 15.00 -6.54
N ASN A 26 15.52 14.46 -7.73
CA ASN A 26 16.18 13.30 -8.34
C ASN A 26 16.09 12.00 -7.51
N PHE A 27 15.02 11.86 -6.73
CA PHE A 27 14.62 10.55 -6.21
C PHE A 27 13.65 9.88 -7.17
N VAL A 28 13.88 8.59 -7.43
CA VAL A 28 12.91 7.71 -8.08
C VAL A 28 12.07 7.06 -7.00
N TYR A 29 10.76 7.16 -7.16
CA TYR A 29 9.82 6.37 -6.39
C TYR A 29 9.24 5.28 -7.28
N THR A 30 9.17 4.07 -6.72
CA THR A 30 8.46 2.95 -7.32
C THR A 30 7.28 2.62 -6.40
N VAL A 31 6.07 2.64 -6.93
CA VAL A 31 4.86 2.09 -6.28
C VAL A 31 4.54 0.78 -6.99
N TYR A 32 4.28 -0.29 -6.25
CA TYR A 32 4.06 -1.61 -6.84
C TYR A 32 2.84 -2.30 -6.26
N PHE A 33 2.23 -3.13 -7.11
CA PHE A 33 1.06 -3.96 -6.83
C PHE A 33 1.38 -5.39 -7.26
N LYS A 34 1.64 -6.29 -6.31
CA LYS A 34 2.01 -7.68 -6.59
C LYS A 34 0.83 -8.62 -6.42
N VAL A 35 0.70 -9.58 -7.32
CA VAL A 35 -0.41 -10.56 -7.33
C VAL A 35 -0.08 -11.80 -6.50
N ASP A 36 1.21 -12.14 -6.41
CA ASP A 36 1.67 -13.44 -5.91
C ASP A 36 2.01 -13.46 -4.41
N GLU A 37 2.30 -12.31 -3.79
CA GLU A 37 2.85 -12.21 -2.43
C GLU A 37 2.04 -12.96 -1.35
N TYR A 38 0.72 -13.06 -1.52
CA TYR A 38 -0.19 -13.76 -0.59
C TYR A 38 -0.99 -14.88 -1.26
N SER A 39 -0.64 -15.24 -2.50
CA SER A 39 -1.42 -16.17 -3.33
C SER A 39 -1.56 -17.57 -2.71
N HIS A 40 -0.59 -18.02 -1.91
CA HIS A 40 -0.63 -19.31 -1.23
C HIS A 40 -1.67 -19.38 -0.10
N TYR A 41 -2.22 -18.25 0.35
CA TYR A 41 -3.23 -18.19 1.40
C TYR A 41 -4.66 -18.05 0.87
N ILE A 42 -4.87 -18.02 -0.46
CA ILE A 42 -6.19 -17.78 -1.08
C ILE A 42 -7.26 -18.76 -0.60
N GLN A 43 -6.89 -20.03 -0.32
CA GLN A 43 -7.85 -21.02 0.17
C GLN A 43 -8.40 -20.70 1.57
N ASN A 44 -7.62 -19.97 2.39
CA ASN A 44 -8.00 -19.57 3.74
C ASN A 44 -8.77 -18.25 3.76
N PHE A 45 -8.47 -17.33 2.83
CA PHE A 45 -9.01 -15.97 2.78
C PHE A 45 -9.41 -15.61 1.34
N PRO A 46 -10.42 -16.28 0.77
CA PRO A 46 -10.71 -16.20 -0.66
C PRO A 46 -11.19 -14.81 -1.07
N LEU A 47 -12.03 -14.15 -0.27
CA LEU A 47 -12.57 -12.84 -0.63
C LEU A 47 -11.48 -11.77 -0.58
N LEU A 48 -10.61 -11.85 0.44
CA LEU A 48 -9.50 -10.93 0.63
C LEU A 48 -8.44 -11.05 -0.47
N LEU A 49 -8.13 -12.28 -0.90
CA LEU A 49 -6.94 -12.57 -1.70
C LEU A 49 -7.23 -12.82 -3.19
N GLN A 50 -8.46 -13.21 -3.57
CA GLN A 50 -8.81 -13.38 -4.98
C GLN A 50 -8.78 -12.05 -5.77
N SER A 51 -9.06 -10.93 -5.09
CA SER A 51 -8.93 -9.58 -5.62
C SER A 51 -7.88 -8.76 -4.86
N GLY A 52 -6.98 -9.46 -4.16
CA GLY A 52 -5.95 -8.90 -3.31
C GLY A 52 -4.65 -8.66 -4.07
N TYR A 53 -4.07 -7.47 -3.91
CA TYR A 53 -2.75 -7.11 -4.39
C TYR A 53 -1.91 -6.64 -3.22
N ALA A 54 -0.65 -7.07 -3.13
CA ALA A 54 0.28 -6.48 -2.19
C ALA A 54 0.74 -5.11 -2.69
N LEU A 55 0.43 -4.08 -1.92
CA LEU A 55 0.83 -2.70 -2.12
C LEU A 55 2.13 -2.41 -1.37
N GLY A 56 3.09 -1.84 -2.08
CA GLY A 56 4.23 -1.20 -1.44
C GLY A 56 4.83 -0.09 -2.29
N PHE A 57 5.76 0.65 -1.69
CA PHE A 57 6.51 1.66 -2.40
C PHE A 57 7.93 1.81 -1.86
N ARG A 58 8.85 2.17 -2.75
CA ARG A 58 10.29 2.30 -2.47
C ARG A 58 10.81 3.62 -3.02
N LYS A 59 11.84 4.14 -2.35
CA LYS A 59 12.55 5.36 -2.74
C LYS A 59 14.00 5.00 -3.03
N THR A 60 14.51 5.44 -4.19
CA THR A 60 15.91 5.27 -4.59
C THR A 60 16.50 6.61 -5.00
N SER A 61 17.76 6.89 -4.62
CA SER A 61 18.49 8.09 -5.04
C SER A 61 19.23 7.84 -6.36
N LEU A 62 19.08 8.73 -7.35
CA LEU A 62 19.82 8.65 -8.62
C LEU A 62 21.29 9.09 -8.49
N ALA A 63 21.61 9.90 -7.48
CA ALA A 63 22.89 10.64 -7.42
C ALA A 63 23.83 10.16 -6.31
N GLY A 64 23.56 9.03 -5.64
CA GLY A 64 24.36 8.53 -4.50
C GLY A 64 24.35 9.45 -3.26
N ASN A 65 23.78 10.65 -3.36
CA ASN A 65 23.60 11.57 -2.26
C ASN A 65 22.36 11.18 -1.46
N GLU A 66 22.56 10.85 -0.19
CA GLU A 66 21.51 10.87 0.83
C GLU A 66 21.24 12.34 1.21
N SER A 67 20.67 13.12 0.29
CA SER A 67 20.33 14.50 0.61
C SER A 67 19.22 14.56 1.65
N ASN A 68 19.35 15.55 2.54
CA ASN A 68 18.50 15.78 3.70
C ASN A 68 17.00 15.76 3.36
N LYS A 69 16.23 15.23 4.32
CA LYS A 69 14.76 15.09 4.38
C LYS A 69 14.01 16.41 4.14
N LEU A 70 14.04 16.95 2.93
CA LEU A 70 13.11 17.99 2.54
C LEU A 70 11.75 17.34 2.29
N TYR A 71 10.75 17.81 3.03
CA TYR A 71 9.37 17.44 2.80
C TYR A 71 8.99 17.85 1.38
N ASP A 72 8.55 16.89 0.58
CA ASP A 72 8.03 17.11 -0.76
C ASP A 72 6.52 16.86 -0.74
N ALA A 73 5.77 17.95 -0.90
CA ALA A 73 4.31 17.94 -0.82
C ALA A 73 3.64 17.19 -1.98
N LYS A 74 4.37 16.90 -3.07
CA LYS A 74 3.82 16.20 -4.25
C LYS A 74 3.93 14.69 -4.16
N ILE A 75 4.78 14.14 -3.28
CA ILE A 75 4.96 12.67 -3.16
C ILE A 75 3.64 12.01 -2.79
N PHE A 76 2.98 12.49 -1.73
CA PHE A 76 1.74 11.88 -1.27
C PHE A 76 0.63 11.95 -2.33
N PRO A 77 0.29 13.13 -2.90
CA PRO A 77 -0.66 13.21 -4.00
C PRO A 77 -0.34 12.28 -5.17
N THR A 78 0.94 12.06 -5.47
CA THR A 78 1.36 11.15 -6.56
C THR A 78 1.07 9.69 -6.22
N ILE A 79 1.50 9.22 -5.04
CA ILE A 79 1.21 7.84 -4.60
C ILE A 79 -0.30 7.62 -4.50
N TYR A 80 -1.02 8.60 -3.98
CA TYR A 80 -2.47 8.55 -3.86
C TYR A 80 -3.16 8.50 -5.23
N GLN A 81 -2.70 9.28 -6.22
CA GLN A 81 -3.21 9.21 -7.58
C GLN A 81 -2.96 7.82 -8.19
N VAL A 82 -1.77 7.27 -8.02
CA VAL A 82 -1.45 5.90 -8.49
C VAL A 82 -2.38 4.86 -7.87
N ILE A 83 -2.67 4.96 -6.58
CA ILE A 83 -3.62 4.06 -5.89
C ILE A 83 -5.03 4.21 -6.46
N ASN A 84 -5.53 5.44 -6.65
CA ASN A 84 -6.86 5.65 -7.25
C ASN A 84 -6.93 5.07 -8.66
N ASP A 85 -5.98 5.43 -9.54
CA ASP A 85 -5.94 4.96 -10.92
C ASP A 85 -5.93 3.42 -10.98
N PHE A 86 -5.21 2.78 -10.05
CA PHE A 86 -5.16 1.34 -9.96
C PHE A 86 -6.50 0.73 -9.53
N VAL A 87 -7.14 1.24 -8.48
CA VAL A 87 -8.45 0.74 -8.00
C VAL A 87 -9.54 1.01 -9.03
N GLU A 88 -9.56 2.18 -9.67
CA GLU A 88 -10.53 2.52 -10.73
C GLU A 88 -10.39 1.60 -11.94
N PHE A 89 -9.16 1.27 -12.34
CA PHE A 89 -8.91 0.39 -13.48
C PHE A 89 -9.30 -1.07 -13.21
N ASN A 90 -9.02 -1.58 -12.00
CA ASN A 90 -9.27 -2.98 -11.64
C ASN A 90 -10.68 -3.23 -11.07
N GLY A 91 -11.41 -2.18 -10.68
CA GLY A 91 -12.80 -2.23 -10.23
C GLY A 91 -12.97 -2.19 -8.71
N SER A 92 -14.22 -2.02 -8.26
CA SER A 92 -14.57 -1.81 -6.84
C SER A 92 -14.21 -2.97 -5.92
N GLU A 93 -14.02 -4.17 -6.46
CA GLU A 93 -13.63 -5.35 -5.70
C GLU A 93 -12.13 -5.41 -5.40
N THR A 94 -11.32 -4.49 -5.93
CA THR A 94 -9.87 -4.44 -5.69
C THR A 94 -9.54 -4.21 -4.21
N VAL A 95 -8.65 -5.04 -3.67
CA VAL A 95 -8.14 -4.93 -2.30
C VAL A 95 -6.61 -4.78 -2.34
N LEU A 96 -6.09 -3.74 -1.68
CA LEU A 96 -4.66 -3.42 -1.64
C LEU A 96 -4.09 -3.67 -0.25
N LEU A 97 -3.42 -4.79 -0.07
CA LEU A 97 -2.85 -5.25 1.19
C LEU A 97 -1.47 -4.64 1.41
N TYR A 98 -1.21 -4.09 2.59
CA TYR A 98 0.14 -3.61 2.93
C TYR A 98 0.58 -4.15 4.29
N HIS A 99 1.88 -4.39 4.40
CA HIS A 99 2.57 -4.74 5.63
C HIS A 99 3.74 -3.78 5.82
N CYS A 100 3.72 -3.01 6.89
CA CYS A 100 4.86 -2.17 7.23
C CYS A 100 6.06 -3.06 7.63
N ASP A 101 7.12 -3.03 6.83
CA ASP A 101 8.39 -3.73 7.10
C ASP A 101 8.85 -3.50 8.55
N THR A 102 9.47 -4.48 9.20
CA THR A 102 9.98 -4.38 10.58
C THR A 102 11.51 -4.30 10.63
N SER A 103 12.20 -4.45 9.49
CA SER A 103 13.66 -4.55 9.38
C SER A 103 14.42 -3.36 9.98
N ASP A 104 13.89 -2.14 9.85
CA ASP A 104 14.52 -0.89 10.30
C ASP A 104 13.90 -0.30 11.58
N LYS A 105 12.98 -1.02 12.24
CA LYS A 105 12.22 -0.60 13.43
C LYS A 105 11.35 0.65 13.27
N LYS A 106 11.03 1.07 12.03
CA LYS A 106 10.19 2.25 11.73
C LYS A 106 8.74 1.92 11.32
N GLN A 107 8.27 0.71 11.65
CA GLN A 107 6.96 0.24 11.22
C GLN A 107 5.82 1.12 11.75
N ARG A 108 5.98 1.66 12.97
CA ARG A 108 4.99 2.54 13.59
C ARG A 108 4.92 3.89 12.89
N GLU A 109 6.06 4.44 12.49
CA GLU A 109 6.18 5.68 11.73
C GLU A 109 5.56 5.52 10.33
N ARG A 110 5.76 4.37 9.68
CA ARG A 110 5.10 4.04 8.42
C ARG A 110 3.59 3.92 8.57
N SER A 111 3.10 3.26 9.61
CA SER A 111 1.66 3.19 9.87
C SER A 111 1.06 4.60 10.08
N ARG A 112 1.73 5.46 10.87
CA ARG A 112 1.32 6.85 11.08
C ARG A 112 1.37 7.72 9.81
N LEU A 113 2.21 7.35 8.84
CA LEU A 113 2.27 8.06 7.57
C LEU A 113 0.95 7.93 6.81
N PHE A 114 0.34 6.73 6.82
CA PHE A 114 -0.99 6.52 6.23
C PHE A 114 -2.09 7.31 6.96
N ASP A 115 -2.07 7.36 8.30
CA ASP A 115 -3.04 8.18 9.06
C ASP A 115 -2.93 9.67 8.69
N LYS A 116 -1.70 10.17 8.56
CA LYS A 116 -1.43 11.55 8.16
C LYS A 116 -1.92 11.81 6.73
N TRP A 117 -1.69 10.87 5.83
CA TRP A 117 -2.12 10.93 4.44
C TRP A 117 -3.64 11.03 4.32
N GLU A 118 -4.38 10.19 5.03
CA GLU A 118 -5.84 10.26 5.07
C GLU A 118 -6.37 11.60 5.57
N SER A 119 -5.72 12.19 6.58
CA SER A 119 -6.13 13.51 7.09
C SER A 119 -6.03 14.63 6.05
N TYR A 120 -5.27 14.44 4.97
CA TYR A 120 -5.13 15.42 3.89
C TYR A 120 -6.14 15.22 2.76
N VAL A 121 -6.80 14.06 2.69
CA VAL A 121 -7.77 13.79 1.62
C VAL A 121 -9.17 14.09 2.12
N LYS A 122 -9.85 15.04 1.48
CA LYS A 122 -11.18 15.50 1.92
C LYS A 122 -12.33 14.61 1.46
N VAL A 123 -12.19 13.97 0.30
CA VAL A 123 -13.19 13.06 -0.29
C VAL A 123 -12.42 12.00 -1.07
N THR A 124 -12.69 10.74 -0.76
CA THR A 124 -12.11 9.57 -1.43
C THR A 124 -13.25 8.61 -1.74
N CYS A 125 -13.07 7.76 -2.75
CA CYS A 125 -13.80 6.50 -2.85
C CYS A 125 -12.97 5.34 -2.27
N LEU A 126 -12.00 5.64 -1.40
CA LEU A 126 -11.07 4.68 -0.81
C LEU A 126 -11.25 4.61 0.69
N GLU A 127 -11.46 3.41 1.21
CA GLU A 127 -11.48 3.12 2.63
C GLU A 127 -10.22 2.32 2.99
N ARG A 128 -9.62 2.64 4.14
CA ARG A 128 -8.53 1.87 4.72
C ARG A 128 -9.00 1.23 6.01
N HIS A 129 -8.62 -0.03 6.18
CA HIS A 129 -8.73 -0.74 7.46
C HIS A 129 -7.33 -1.20 7.86
N ASN A 130 -6.97 -1.04 9.13
CA ASN A 130 -5.63 -1.38 9.61
C ASN A 130 -5.68 -1.97 11.03
N VAL A 131 -4.72 -2.85 11.29
CA VAL A 131 -4.57 -3.54 12.57
C VAL A 131 -3.13 -3.50 13.07
N GLU A 132 -2.98 -3.48 14.39
CA GLU A 132 -1.72 -3.72 15.07
C GLU A 132 -1.77 -5.11 15.69
N VAL A 133 -0.92 -6.03 15.19
CA VAL A 133 -0.75 -7.36 15.79
C VAL A 133 0.47 -7.32 16.69
N ARG A 134 0.29 -7.70 17.96
CA ARG A 134 1.38 -7.77 18.94
C ARG A 134 1.68 -9.22 19.30
N ILE A 135 2.92 -9.64 19.08
CA ILE A 135 3.46 -10.93 19.51
C ILE A 135 4.72 -10.67 20.32
N ASN A 136 4.73 -11.11 21.59
CA ASN A 136 5.80 -10.82 22.54
C ASN A 136 6.04 -9.29 22.65
N GLU A 137 7.27 -8.84 22.41
CA GLU A 137 7.66 -7.43 22.41
C GLU A 137 7.60 -6.78 21.02
N SER A 138 7.19 -7.53 19.99
CA SER A 138 7.13 -7.05 18.60
C SER A 138 5.71 -6.60 18.24
N SER A 139 5.63 -5.47 17.53
CA SER A 139 4.38 -4.94 16.96
C SER A 139 4.48 -4.89 15.44
N TYR A 140 3.46 -5.43 14.78
CA TYR A 140 3.33 -5.52 13.33
C TYR A 140 2.12 -4.68 12.90
N TYR A 141 2.31 -3.86 11.87
CA TYR A 141 1.27 -2.97 11.36
C TYR A 141 0.91 -3.37 9.94
N LEU A 142 -0.34 -3.81 9.77
CA LEU A 142 -0.87 -4.28 8.50
C LEU A 142 -2.17 -3.54 8.22
N GLY A 143 -2.51 -3.42 6.95
CA GLY A 143 -3.84 -2.95 6.56
C GLY A 143 -4.19 -3.34 5.15
N PHE A 144 -5.41 -2.99 4.77
CA PHE A 144 -5.80 -2.94 3.38
C PHE A 144 -6.42 -1.59 3.02
N ILE A 145 -6.37 -1.26 1.73
CA ILE A 145 -7.11 -0.16 1.12
C ILE A 145 -8.04 -0.77 0.07
N ALA A 146 -9.32 -0.40 0.07
CA ALA A 146 -10.30 -0.87 -0.88
C ALA A 146 -11.23 0.26 -1.31
N ASN A 147 -12.06 0.04 -2.32
CA ASN A 147 -13.10 1.01 -2.67
C ASN A 147 -14.15 1.09 -1.54
N SER A 148 -14.57 2.30 -1.16
CA SER A 148 -15.59 2.52 -0.12
C SER A 148 -16.98 2.00 -0.52
N ASN A 149 -17.21 1.78 -1.81
CA ASN A 149 -18.45 1.19 -2.35
C ASN A 149 -18.34 -0.33 -2.55
N ASN A 150 -17.26 -0.96 -2.09
CA ASN A 150 -17.11 -2.41 -2.17
C ASN A 150 -18.24 -3.08 -1.35
N SER A 151 -19.06 -3.89 -2.03
CA SER A 151 -20.25 -4.52 -1.41
C SER A 151 -19.92 -5.51 -0.30
N ASN A 152 -18.66 -5.96 -0.25
CA ASN A 152 -18.14 -6.97 0.66
C ASN A 152 -17.26 -6.38 1.78
N ILE A 153 -17.21 -5.05 1.95
CA ILE A 153 -16.24 -4.38 2.84
C ILE A 153 -16.21 -4.93 4.27
N GLU A 154 -17.37 -5.26 4.85
CA GLU A 154 -17.44 -5.80 6.20
C GLU A 154 -16.90 -7.24 6.30
N VAL A 155 -17.12 -8.05 5.26
CA VAL A 155 -16.55 -9.41 5.19
C VAL A 155 -15.04 -9.33 4.99
N LEU A 156 -14.56 -8.39 4.15
CA LEU A 156 -13.13 -8.13 3.96
C LEU A 156 -12.45 -7.72 5.27
N LYS A 157 -13.08 -6.87 6.09
CA LYS A 157 -12.56 -6.51 7.43
C LYS A 157 -12.43 -7.74 8.33
N HIS A 158 -13.40 -8.65 8.31
CA HIS A 158 -13.35 -9.88 9.08
C HIS A 158 -12.23 -10.81 8.60
N GLU A 159 -12.19 -11.15 7.30
CA GLU A 159 -11.12 -11.98 6.74
C GLU A 159 -9.74 -11.36 6.96
N PHE A 160 -9.61 -10.04 6.80
CA PHE A 160 -8.34 -9.36 7.01
C PHE A 160 -7.84 -9.46 8.45
N ASN A 161 -8.73 -9.34 9.43
CA ASN A 161 -8.34 -9.48 10.84
C ASN A 161 -7.76 -10.88 11.10
N ASP A 162 -8.44 -11.92 10.61
CA ASP A 162 -7.97 -13.31 10.76
C ASP A 162 -6.67 -13.56 10.00
N PHE A 163 -6.58 -13.06 8.77
CA PHE A 163 -5.39 -13.10 7.92
C PHE A 163 -4.19 -12.45 8.60
N ALA A 164 -4.36 -11.25 9.18
CA ALA A 164 -3.28 -10.52 9.83
C ALA A 164 -2.70 -11.30 11.02
N TYR A 165 -3.54 -11.94 11.84
CA TYR A 165 -3.04 -12.81 12.90
C TYR A 165 -2.37 -14.07 12.35
N PHE A 166 -2.93 -14.65 11.30
CA PHE A 166 -2.42 -15.87 10.66
C PHE A 166 -0.98 -15.68 10.15
N ILE A 167 -0.75 -14.69 9.28
CA ILE A 167 0.56 -14.49 8.63
C ILE A 167 1.66 -14.00 9.59
N ILE A 168 1.27 -13.40 10.72
CA ILE A 168 2.24 -12.97 11.73
C ILE A 168 2.61 -14.11 12.68
N ARG A 169 1.71 -15.07 12.92
CA ARG A 169 2.02 -16.28 13.70
C ARG A 169 2.86 -17.32 12.96
N GLU A 170 2.78 -17.34 11.63
CA GLU A 170 3.64 -18.21 10.81
C GLU A 170 5.10 -17.73 10.71
N LYS A 171 5.42 -16.53 11.19
CA LYS A 171 6.79 -15.98 11.24
C LYS A 171 7.53 -16.40 12.50
#